data_AF-A0A933UNM9-F1
#
_entry.id   AF-A0A933UNM9-F1
#
_cell.length_a   1.000
_cell.length_b   1.000
_cell.length_c   1.000
_cell.angle_alpha   90.00
_cell.angle_beta   90.00
_cell.angle_gamma   90.00
#
_symmetry.space_group_name_H-M   'P 1'
#
loop_
_entity.id
_entity.type
_entity.pdbx_description
1 polymer ?
#
loop_
_entity_poly.entity_id
_entity_poly.type
_entity_poly.pdbx_seq_one_letter_code
_entity_poly.pdbx_strand_id
1 'polypeptide(L)'
;MSTRTPTSTVSSATVRTPADLAGVFAGCVRARGLTTDRFTAWTAWETFADFAAVRMRAADGLEADALLYQWGTYHRGGRSQFCLVLSRQVVAAPGEISLVGHDEYLQLDVRLTYDVDPTLTALGRFESSWVQDGERAASGWVAQVSGRPEWPVLSPLRPVAVEVTSERV
;
A
#
# COMPACT_ATOMS: atom_id res chain seq x y z
N MET A 1 -46.18 -22.05 5.80
CA MET A 1 -44.89 -21.95 5.07
C MET A 1 -44.30 -20.59 5.40
N SER A 2 -43.30 -20.55 6.28
CA SER A 2 -42.61 -19.30 6.65
C SER A 2 -41.18 -19.37 6.13
N THR A 3 -40.90 -18.62 5.06
CA THR A 3 -39.55 -18.47 4.52
C THR A 3 -38.83 -17.40 5.32
N ARG A 4 -37.90 -17.83 6.19
CA ARG A 4 -36.89 -16.95 6.81
C ARG A 4 -35.88 -16.54 5.74
N THR A 5 -35.80 -15.24 5.47
CA THR A 5 -34.69 -14.62 4.75
C THR A 5 -33.44 -14.68 5.65
N PRO A 6 -32.26 -15.11 5.17
CA PRO A 6 -31.05 -15.01 5.95
C PRO A 6 -30.55 -13.57 5.92
N THR A 7 -30.44 -12.96 7.10
CA THR A 7 -29.71 -11.70 7.29
C THR A 7 -28.24 -11.96 7.00
N SER A 8 -27.74 -11.45 5.87
CA SER A 8 -26.31 -11.38 5.60
C SER A 8 -25.65 -10.48 6.64
N THR A 9 -24.92 -11.08 7.58
CA THR A 9 -24.05 -10.35 8.48
C THR A 9 -22.89 -9.80 7.65
N VAL A 10 -22.96 -8.52 7.30
CA VAL A 10 -21.80 -7.78 6.80
C VAL A 10 -20.77 -7.79 7.94
N SER A 11 -19.67 -8.50 7.74
CA SER A 11 -18.53 -8.48 8.66
C SER A 11 -18.10 -7.03 8.82
N SER A 12 -18.25 -6.47 10.02
CA SER A 12 -17.78 -5.12 10.34
C SER A 12 -16.27 -5.09 10.17
N ALA A 13 -15.80 -4.59 9.03
CA ALA A 13 -14.40 -4.25 8.85
C ALA A 13 -14.03 -3.28 9.98
N THR A 14 -13.04 -3.65 10.79
CA THR A 14 -12.59 -2.79 11.88
C THR A 14 -12.03 -1.51 11.28
N VAL A 15 -12.75 -0.41 11.46
CA VAL A 15 -12.34 0.92 10.99
C VAL A 15 -11.21 1.42 11.90
N ARG A 16 -10.08 1.83 11.32
CA ARG A 16 -8.93 2.38 12.05
C ARG A 16 -8.80 3.89 11.80
N THR A 17 -8.25 4.59 12.78
CA THR A 17 -7.87 5.99 12.64
C THR A 17 -6.53 6.09 11.89
N PRO A 18 -6.32 7.12 11.04
CA PRO A 18 -5.11 7.27 10.24
C PRO A 18 -3.84 7.49 11.08
N ALA A 19 -3.99 7.90 12.34
CA ALA A 19 -2.91 8.35 13.23
C ALA A 19 -1.76 7.33 13.43
N ASP A 20 -1.93 6.07 13.03
CA ASP A 20 -0.91 5.03 13.14
C ASP A 20 -0.88 4.07 11.93
N LEU A 21 -0.68 4.60 10.72
CA LEU A 21 -0.51 3.77 9.51
C LEU A 21 0.60 2.71 9.70
N ALA A 22 1.73 3.11 10.31
CA ALA A 22 2.86 2.22 10.59
C ALA A 22 2.47 1.06 11.51
N GLY A 23 1.75 1.31 12.60
CA GLY A 23 1.30 0.27 13.52
C GLY A 23 0.25 -0.66 12.90
N VAL A 24 -0.63 -0.15 12.04
CA VAL A 24 -1.57 -0.99 11.27
C VAL A 24 -0.81 -1.89 10.30
N PHE A 25 0.13 -1.35 9.52
CA PHE A 25 0.95 -2.14 8.61
C PHE A 25 1.78 -3.19 9.36
N ALA A 26 2.42 -2.81 10.48
CA ALA A 26 3.14 -3.74 11.35
C ALA A 26 2.23 -4.84 11.92
N GLY A 27 0.95 -4.55 12.14
CA GLY A 27 -0.07 -5.55 12.46
C GLY A 27 -0.24 -6.59 11.36
N CYS A 28 -0.35 -6.15 10.10
CA CYS A 28 -0.43 -7.03 8.93
C CYS A 28 0.83 -7.89 8.75
N VAL A 29 2.02 -7.31 8.98
CA VAL A 29 3.31 -8.03 8.96
C VAL A 29 3.30 -9.16 10.00
N ARG A 30 2.93 -8.84 11.24
CA ARG A 30 2.87 -9.82 12.34
C ARG A 30 1.83 -10.91 12.09
N ALA A 31 0.67 -10.56 11.54
CA ALA A 31 -0.38 -11.52 11.22
C ALA A 31 0.06 -12.58 10.20
N ARG A 32 1.01 -12.24 9.31
CA ARG A 32 1.66 -13.20 8.39
C ARG A 32 2.83 -13.97 9.00
N GLY A 33 3.21 -13.70 10.24
CA GLY A 33 4.41 -14.28 10.84
C GLY A 33 5.71 -13.86 10.14
N LEU A 34 5.71 -12.71 9.48
CA LEU A 34 6.86 -12.18 8.74
C LEU A 34 7.64 -11.15 9.56
N THR A 35 8.85 -10.87 9.08
CA THR A 35 9.62 -9.68 9.43
C THR A 35 9.96 -8.94 8.14
N THR A 36 10.05 -7.60 8.19
CA THR A 36 10.22 -6.77 6.99
C THR A 36 11.54 -7.03 6.28
N ASP A 37 12.60 -7.42 7.00
CA ASP A 37 13.90 -7.83 6.42
C ASP A 37 13.82 -9.09 5.54
N ARG A 38 12.71 -9.83 5.62
CA ARG A 38 12.47 -11.06 4.85
C ARG A 38 11.52 -10.88 3.67
N PHE A 39 11.11 -9.64 3.39
CA PHE A 39 10.22 -9.38 2.28
C PHE A 39 10.84 -9.74 0.92
N THR A 40 10.13 -10.56 0.18
CA THR A 40 10.16 -10.61 -1.28
C THR A 40 9.11 -9.65 -1.85
N ALA A 41 9.17 -9.39 -3.16
CA ALA A 41 8.16 -8.60 -3.86
C ALA A 41 6.74 -9.11 -3.57
N TRP A 42 6.53 -10.42 -3.64
CA TRP A 42 5.23 -11.03 -3.40
C TRP A 42 4.77 -10.91 -1.95
N THR A 43 5.62 -11.21 -0.98
CA THR A 43 5.21 -11.12 0.44
C THR A 43 4.96 -9.68 0.88
N ALA A 44 5.70 -8.70 0.32
CA ALA A 44 5.44 -7.29 0.55
C ALA A 44 4.09 -6.89 -0.06
N TRP A 45 3.82 -7.33 -1.30
CA TRP A 45 2.53 -7.11 -1.96
C TRP A 45 1.36 -7.72 -1.18
N GLU A 46 1.44 -8.98 -0.76
CA GLU A 46 0.38 -9.62 0.01
C GLU A 46 0.14 -8.92 1.35
N THR A 47 1.22 -8.52 2.04
CA THR A 47 1.11 -7.73 3.28
C THR A 47 0.45 -6.39 3.03
N PHE A 48 0.81 -5.72 1.93
CA PHE A 48 0.23 -4.45 1.53
C PHE A 48 -1.23 -4.60 1.08
N ALA A 49 -1.62 -5.70 0.45
CA ALA A 49 -3.00 -6.00 0.06
C ALA A 49 -3.90 -6.18 1.29
N ASP A 50 -3.44 -6.89 2.33
CA ASP A 50 -4.16 -6.97 3.60
C ASP A 50 -4.27 -5.60 4.28
N PHE A 51 -3.19 -4.82 4.23
CA PHE A 51 -3.19 -3.46 4.73
C PHE A 51 -4.21 -2.58 3.99
N ALA A 52 -4.25 -2.66 2.65
CA ALA A 52 -5.22 -1.97 1.80
C ALA A 52 -6.67 -2.36 2.10
N ALA A 53 -6.92 -3.58 2.57
CA ALA A 53 -8.25 -4.03 2.97
C ALA A 53 -8.72 -3.43 4.31
N VAL A 54 -7.82 -2.89 5.13
CA VAL A 54 -8.19 -2.17 6.36
C VAL A 54 -8.80 -0.83 5.99
N ARG A 55 -10.09 -0.65 6.27
CA ARG A 55 -10.78 0.64 6.04
C ARG A 55 -10.22 1.69 7.00
N MET A 56 -9.68 2.76 6.43
CA MET A 56 -9.26 3.95 7.17
C MET A 56 -10.41 4.95 7.17
N ARG A 57 -10.70 5.52 8.33
CA ARG A 57 -11.65 6.65 8.41
C ARG A 57 -10.85 7.92 8.58
N ALA A 58 -10.73 8.69 7.51
CA ALA A 58 -10.27 10.07 7.62
C ALA A 58 -11.17 10.84 8.59
N ALA A 59 -10.58 11.80 9.32
CA ALA A 59 -11.37 12.66 10.17
C ALA A 59 -12.29 13.53 9.30
N ASP A 60 -13.48 13.82 9.82
CA ASP A 60 -14.45 14.76 9.25
C ASP A 60 -15.08 14.38 7.90
N GLY A 61 -15.01 13.10 7.52
CA GLY A 61 -15.75 12.57 6.37
C GLY A 61 -15.16 12.93 5.01
N LEU A 62 -13.96 13.53 4.98
CA LEU A 62 -13.17 13.72 3.77
C LEU A 62 -12.46 12.41 3.41
N GLU A 63 -12.99 11.66 2.45
CA GLU A 63 -12.33 10.44 1.97
C GLU A 63 -11.16 10.80 1.05
N ALA A 64 -9.95 10.86 1.58
CA ALA A 64 -8.74 10.78 0.76
C ALA A 64 -7.81 9.72 1.38
N ASP A 65 -8.13 8.48 1.03
CA ASP A 65 -7.29 7.30 1.18
C ASP A 65 -6.86 6.87 -0.22
N ALA A 66 -5.56 6.83 -0.46
CA ALA A 66 -5.00 6.50 -1.76
C ALA A 66 -3.94 5.41 -1.62
N LEU A 67 -3.90 4.53 -2.61
CA LEU A 67 -2.95 3.44 -2.73
C LEU A 67 -2.16 3.62 -4.02
N LEU A 68 -0.88 3.30 -3.98
CA LEU A 68 0.01 3.36 -5.13
C LEU A 68 0.85 2.09 -5.19
N TYR A 69 0.95 1.55 -6.40
CA TYR A 69 1.85 0.46 -6.78
C TYR A 69 2.69 0.95 -7.95
N GLN A 70 4.00 1.07 -7.76
CA GLN A 70 4.90 1.55 -8.81
C GLN A 70 6.25 0.86 -8.77
N TRP A 71 6.91 0.80 -9.92
CA TRP A 71 8.33 0.47 -9.99
C TRP A 71 9.04 1.21 -11.09
N GLY A 72 10.35 1.28 -10.97
CA GLY A 72 11.24 1.79 -12.00
C GLY A 72 12.69 1.78 -11.55
N THR A 73 13.58 2.10 -12.48
CA THR A 73 15.00 2.31 -12.20
C THR A 73 15.26 3.78 -11.90
N TYR A 74 15.84 4.05 -10.74
CA TYR A 74 16.20 5.39 -10.27
C TYR A 74 17.71 5.51 -10.08
N HIS A 75 18.26 6.68 -10.37
CA HIS A 75 19.67 6.99 -10.10
C HIS A 75 19.81 7.69 -8.75
N ARG A 76 20.50 7.07 -7.80
CA ARG A 76 20.76 7.63 -6.47
C ARG A 76 22.21 7.38 -6.05
N GLY A 77 22.92 8.42 -5.61
CA GLY A 77 24.30 8.28 -5.13
C GLY A 77 25.29 7.69 -6.15
N GLY A 78 25.08 7.96 -7.44
CA GLY A 78 25.93 7.44 -8.52
C GLY A 78 25.66 5.97 -8.92
N ARG A 79 24.64 5.33 -8.37
CA ARG A 79 24.21 3.97 -8.75
C ARG A 79 22.77 3.97 -9.25
N SER A 80 22.51 3.16 -10.27
CA SER A 80 21.14 2.84 -10.70
C SER A 80 20.60 1.72 -9.81
N GLN A 81 19.38 1.87 -9.33
CA GLN A 81 18.69 0.87 -8.53
C GLN A 81 17.27 0.71 -9.06
N PHE A 82 16.83 -0.54 -9.19
CA PHE A 82 15.42 -0.83 -9.47
C PHE A 82 14.66 -0.82 -8.15
N CYS A 83 13.57 -0.08 -8.07
CA CYS A 83 12.76 0.04 -6.86
C CYS A 83 11.33 -0.37 -7.17
N LEU A 84 10.78 -1.27 -6.35
CA LEU A 84 9.34 -1.48 -6.21
C LEU A 84 8.88 -0.66 -4.99
N VAL A 85 7.84 0.16 -5.15
CA VAL A 85 7.29 1.01 -4.09
C VAL A 85 5.78 0.78 -3.98
N LEU A 86 5.34 0.47 -2.76
CA LEU A 86 3.95 0.35 -2.37
C LEU A 86 3.67 1.48 -1.39
N SER A 87 2.75 2.39 -1.73
CA SER A 87 2.45 3.54 -0.88
C SER A 87 0.99 3.59 -0.52
N ARG A 88 0.68 4.00 0.72
CA ARG A 88 -0.65 4.42 1.12
C ARG A 88 -0.59 5.82 1.71
N GLN A 89 -1.50 6.67 1.27
CA GLN A 89 -1.62 8.05 1.72
C GLN A 89 -3.03 8.27 2.26
N VAL A 90 -3.14 8.80 3.48
CA VAL A 90 -4.42 9.11 4.11
C VAL A 90 -4.38 10.52 4.67
N VAL A 91 -5.46 11.29 4.50
CA VAL A 91 -5.57 12.62 5.13
C VAL A 91 -5.38 12.51 6.65
N ALA A 92 -4.42 13.30 7.17
CA ALA A 92 -4.23 13.48 8.59
C ALA A 92 -5.43 14.24 9.15
N ALA A 93 -5.90 13.90 10.35
CA ALA A 93 -7.04 14.60 10.94
C ALA A 93 -6.82 16.13 10.97
N PRO A 94 -7.87 16.96 10.81
CA PRO A 94 -7.72 18.41 10.83
C PRO A 94 -7.31 18.85 12.23
N GLY A 95 -6.01 19.05 12.40
CA GLY A 95 -5.41 19.74 13.51
C GLY A 95 -4.66 20.91 12.93
N GLU A 96 -5.22 22.10 13.11
CA GLU A 96 -4.83 23.37 12.47
C GLU A 96 -5.14 23.45 10.97
N ILE A 97 -6.19 24.22 10.67
CA ILE A 97 -6.34 24.86 9.37
C ILE A 97 -5.07 25.68 9.16
N SER A 98 -4.11 25.13 8.42
CA SER A 98 -3.02 25.93 7.88
C SER A 98 -3.65 27.00 7.00
N LEU A 99 -3.29 28.27 7.23
CA LEU A 99 -3.65 29.40 6.39
C LEU A 99 -3.14 29.26 4.93
N VAL A 100 -2.43 28.15 4.63
CA VAL A 100 -1.82 27.79 3.36
C VAL A 100 -2.42 26.47 2.82
N GLY A 101 -3.74 26.29 2.87
CA GLY A 101 -4.53 25.53 1.87
C GLY A 101 -4.12 24.12 1.42
N HIS A 102 -3.24 23.39 2.11
CA HIS A 102 -2.84 22.03 1.77
C HIS A 102 -3.32 21.08 2.87
N ASP A 103 -4.08 20.06 2.49
CA ASP A 103 -4.41 18.95 3.39
C ASP A 103 -3.09 18.27 3.81
N GLU A 104 -2.87 18.10 5.11
CA GLU A 104 -1.75 17.28 5.61
C GLU A 104 -2.07 15.80 5.38
N TYR A 105 -1.07 15.02 4.95
CA TYR A 105 -1.24 13.59 4.75
C TYR A 105 -0.31 12.78 5.64
N LEU A 106 -0.81 11.63 6.09
CA LEU A 106 0.02 10.55 6.58
C LEU A 106 0.31 9.61 5.42
N GLN A 107 1.59 9.44 5.10
CA GLN A 107 2.05 8.51 4.08
C GLN A 107 2.81 7.35 4.72
N LEU A 108 2.62 6.15 4.18
CA LEU A 108 3.44 4.98 4.45
C LEU A 108 3.95 4.41 3.13
N ASP A 109 5.27 4.24 3.02
CA ASP A 109 5.94 3.63 1.89
C ASP A 109 6.58 2.31 2.30
N VAL A 110 6.40 1.28 1.50
CA VAL A 110 7.17 0.04 1.52
C VAL A 110 7.99 0.00 0.24
N ARG A 111 9.31 0.18 0.38
CA ARG A 111 10.25 0.19 -0.73
C ARG A 111 11.13 -1.06 -0.70
N LEU A 112 11.16 -1.76 -1.83
CA LEU A 112 12.07 -2.87 -2.08
C LEU A 112 13.05 -2.44 -3.16
N THR A 113 14.33 -2.49 -2.84
CA THR A 113 15.41 -2.06 -3.73
C THR A 113 16.17 -3.29 -4.24
N TYR A 114 16.50 -3.27 -5.52
CA TYR A 114 17.23 -4.33 -6.21
C TYR A 114 18.42 -3.72 -6.96
N ASP A 115 19.49 -4.50 -7.09
CA ASP A 115 20.53 -4.19 -8.07
C ASP A 115 19.93 -4.29 -9.47
N VAL A 116 20.34 -3.38 -10.36
CA VAL A 116 19.84 -3.36 -11.73
C VAL A 116 20.52 -4.47 -12.53
N ASP A 117 19.70 -5.28 -13.19
CA ASP A 117 20.13 -6.23 -14.21
C ASP A 117 19.35 -6.00 -15.52
N PRO A 118 19.73 -6.65 -16.64
CA PRO A 118 19.02 -6.51 -17.91
C PRO A 118 17.54 -6.90 -17.86
N THR A 119 17.18 -7.88 -17.03
CA THR A 119 15.80 -8.35 -16.86
C THR A 119 14.93 -7.29 -16.18
N LEU A 120 15.41 -6.69 -15.09
CA LEU A 120 14.74 -5.60 -14.40
C LEU A 120 14.71 -4.32 -15.25
N THR A 121 15.76 -4.06 -16.03
CA THR A 121 15.79 -2.93 -16.98
C THR A 121 14.72 -3.08 -18.05
N ALA A 122 14.50 -4.30 -18.55
CA ALA A 122 13.49 -4.58 -19.58
C ALA A 122 12.04 -4.41 -19.08
N LEU A 123 11.79 -4.46 -17.76
CA LEU A 123 10.48 -4.14 -17.18
C LEU A 123 10.11 -2.66 -17.31
N GLY A 124 11.09 -1.78 -17.51
CA GLY A 124 10.88 -0.33 -17.62
C GLY A 124 10.31 0.28 -16.34
N ARG A 125 9.33 1.17 -16.50
CA ARG A 125 8.61 1.85 -15.42
C ARG A 125 7.12 1.59 -15.53
N PHE A 126 6.46 1.47 -14.39
CA PHE A 126 5.02 1.41 -14.31
C PHE A 126 4.52 2.04 -13.01
N GLU A 127 3.30 2.55 -13.05
CA GLU A 127 2.55 2.98 -11.88
C GLU A 127 1.07 2.68 -12.04
N SER A 128 0.42 2.33 -10.94
CA SER A 128 -1.03 2.22 -10.83
C SER A 128 -1.46 2.70 -9.46
N SER A 129 -2.48 3.54 -9.45
CA SER A 129 -3.05 4.08 -8.23
C SER A 129 -4.52 3.71 -8.09
N TRP A 130 -4.97 3.71 -6.85
CA TRP A 130 -6.37 3.70 -6.49
C TRP A 130 -6.59 4.83 -5.50
N VAL A 131 -7.72 5.53 -5.63
CA VAL A 131 -8.13 6.59 -4.71
C VAL A 131 -9.54 6.23 -4.25
N GLN A 132 -9.78 6.37 -2.95
CA GLN A 132 -11.10 6.19 -2.37
C GLN A 132 -12.08 7.18 -3.01
N ASP A 133 -13.14 6.65 -3.60
CA ASP A 133 -14.23 7.40 -4.21
C ASP A 133 -15.54 6.73 -3.79
N GLY A 134 -16.19 7.30 -2.76
CA GLY A 134 -17.44 6.83 -2.19
C GLY A 134 -17.31 5.47 -1.49
N GLU A 135 -18.10 4.46 -1.89
CA GLU A 135 -18.05 3.13 -1.26
C GLU A 135 -17.17 2.13 -2.00
N ARG A 136 -16.48 2.55 -3.07
CA ARG A 136 -15.66 1.64 -3.88
C ARG A 136 -14.55 1.04 -3.04
N ALA A 137 -14.50 -0.30 -2.94
CA ALA A 137 -13.43 -1.00 -2.25
C ALA A 137 -12.14 -1.09 -3.09
N ALA A 138 -10.98 -1.10 -2.43
CA ALA A 138 -9.68 -1.31 -3.07
C ALA A 138 -9.50 -2.74 -3.63
N SER A 139 -10.36 -3.70 -3.28
CA SER A 139 -10.22 -5.12 -3.64
C SER A 139 -10.14 -5.36 -5.15
N GLY A 140 -10.87 -4.59 -5.97
CA GLY A 140 -10.79 -4.69 -7.43
C GLY A 140 -9.43 -4.24 -7.97
N TRP A 141 -8.85 -3.18 -7.40
CA TRP A 141 -7.51 -2.71 -7.75
C TRP A 141 -6.44 -3.71 -7.28
N VAL A 142 -6.56 -4.25 -6.06
CA VAL A 142 -5.69 -5.32 -5.55
C VAL A 142 -5.72 -6.54 -6.47
N ALA A 143 -6.89 -6.99 -6.90
CA ALA A 143 -7.00 -8.11 -7.84
C ALA A 143 -6.32 -7.80 -9.19
N GLN A 144 -6.51 -6.57 -9.71
CA GLN A 144 -5.87 -6.12 -10.95
C GLN A 144 -4.34 -6.14 -10.82
N VAL A 145 -3.79 -5.56 -9.76
CA VAL A 145 -2.34 -5.54 -9.52
C VAL A 145 -1.80 -6.96 -9.32
N SER A 146 -2.50 -7.82 -8.57
CA SER A 146 -2.06 -9.22 -8.34
C SER A 146 -1.95 -10.05 -9.62
N GLY A 147 -2.74 -9.73 -10.66
CA GLY A 147 -2.73 -10.43 -11.95
C GLY A 147 -1.68 -9.95 -12.94
N ARG A 148 -0.79 -9.04 -12.54
CA ARG A 148 0.14 -8.40 -13.47
C ARG A 148 1.35 -9.27 -13.85
N PRO A 149 1.91 -9.08 -15.07
CA PRO A 149 2.91 -9.99 -15.64
C PRO A 149 4.32 -9.82 -15.06
N GLU A 150 4.60 -8.78 -14.28
CA GLU A 150 5.92 -8.61 -13.64
C GLU A 150 6.14 -9.50 -12.40
N TRP A 151 5.08 -10.06 -11.79
CA TRP A 151 5.23 -10.88 -10.58
C TRP A 151 6.12 -12.11 -10.77
N PRO A 152 6.01 -12.90 -11.86
CA PRO A 152 6.94 -13.99 -12.13
C PRO A 152 8.41 -13.54 -12.24
N VAL A 153 8.67 -12.28 -12.60
CA VAL A 153 10.02 -11.71 -12.68
C VAL A 153 10.51 -11.24 -11.31
N LEU A 154 9.66 -10.54 -10.55
CA LEU A 154 10.04 -9.93 -9.27
C LEU A 154 10.05 -10.91 -8.08
N SER A 155 9.14 -11.88 -8.07
CA SER A 155 8.94 -12.78 -6.91
C SER A 155 10.13 -13.69 -6.58
N PRO A 156 10.88 -14.23 -7.57
CA PRO A 156 12.06 -15.04 -7.29
C PRO A 156 13.24 -14.22 -6.73
N LEU A 157 13.27 -12.91 -7.00
CA LEU A 157 14.37 -12.04 -6.64
C LEU A 157 14.37 -11.73 -5.14
N ARG A 158 15.56 -11.48 -4.61
CA ARG A 158 15.76 -10.96 -3.26
C ARG A 158 16.12 -9.48 -3.36
N PRO A 159 15.39 -8.57 -2.70
CA PRO A 159 15.81 -7.19 -2.63
C PRO A 159 17.11 -7.09 -1.83
N VAL A 160 17.95 -6.13 -2.22
CA VAL A 160 19.17 -5.77 -1.47
C VAL A 160 18.87 -4.89 -0.27
N ALA A 161 17.72 -4.20 -0.29
CA ALA A 161 17.21 -3.43 0.84
C ALA A 161 15.69 -3.41 0.85
N VAL A 162 15.13 -3.39 2.06
CA VAL A 162 13.70 -3.17 2.31
C VAL A 162 13.58 -2.03 3.30
N GLU A 163 12.87 -0.98 2.91
CA GLU A 163 12.64 0.21 3.73
C GLU A 163 11.14 0.38 3.94
N VAL A 164 10.72 0.57 5.19
CA VAL A 164 9.35 0.96 5.53
C VAL A 164 9.43 2.31 6.21
N THR A 165 8.90 3.34 5.57
CA THR A 165 8.91 4.71 6.10
C THR A 165 7.48 5.18 6.30
N SER A 166 7.28 6.00 7.33
CA SER A 166 6.02 6.70 7.53
C SER A 166 6.31 8.13 7.94
N GLU A 167 5.64 9.06 7.29
CA GLU A 167 5.87 10.49 7.47
C GLU A 167 4.57 11.28 7.32
N ARG A 168 4.59 12.50 7.87
CA ARG A 168 3.61 13.53 7.57
C ARG A 168 4.11 14.35 6.39
N VAL A 169 3.28 14.51 5.37
CA VAL A 169 3.58 15.18 4.09
C VAL A 169 2.61 16.33 3.85
#